data_AF-A0A2H3BK00-F1
#
_entry.id   AF-A0A2H3BK00-F1
#
_cell.length_a   1.000
_cell.length_b   1.000
_cell.length_c   1.000
_cell.angle_alpha   90.00
_cell.angle_beta   90.00
_cell.angle_gamma   90.00
#
_symmetry.space_group_name_H-M   'P 1'
#
loop_
_entity.id
_entity.type
_entity.pdbx_description
1 polymer ?
#
loop_
_entity_poly.entity_id
_entity_poly.type
_entity_poly.pdbx_seq_one_letter_code
_entity_poly.pdbx_strand_id
1 'polypeptide(L)'
;MAYTLISLSHISHAGFPIHIEPSDCTMYIRTPQPDAKVIAKIPKTKGLYIISTPGTCQTMGAKPDVAMVAGKLKVNITELHNICAHRSHATLCCMYVDGHIEGIELDLDSKPEFCETCVKAKAKRKPFPKQGQYEYIENTGNKIVGDLIGPMSVISLGGAHYTCTYYD
;
A
#
# COMPACT_ATOMS: atom_id res chain seq x y z
N MET A 1 10.06 -12.85 20.90
CA MET A 1 10.92 -14.05 21.07
C MET A 1 11.59 -14.34 19.73
N ALA A 2 12.88 -14.65 19.72
CA ALA A 2 13.60 -15.02 18.51
C ALA A 2 13.59 -16.55 18.36
N TYR A 3 13.13 -17.05 17.21
CA TYR A 3 13.26 -18.47 16.88
C TYR A 3 14.58 -18.69 16.15
N THR A 4 15.29 -19.74 16.50
CA THR A 4 16.54 -20.11 15.80
C THR A 4 16.15 -20.81 14.50
N LEU A 5 16.50 -20.21 13.36
CA LEU A 5 16.38 -20.87 12.06
C LEU A 5 17.54 -21.84 11.89
N ILE A 6 17.24 -23.08 11.48
CA ILE A 6 18.27 -24.07 11.16
C ILE A 6 18.17 -24.45 9.68
N SER A 7 19.29 -24.36 8.98
CA SER A 7 19.39 -24.78 7.59
C SER A 7 19.41 -26.31 7.49
N LEU A 8 18.39 -26.88 6.84
CA LEU A 8 18.31 -28.32 6.58
C LEU A 8 19.46 -28.80 5.67
N SER A 9 19.92 -27.96 4.74
CA SER A 9 21.05 -28.30 3.90
C SER A 9 22.33 -28.42 4.72
N HIS A 10 22.53 -27.56 5.72
CA HIS A 10 23.70 -27.62 6.57
C HIS A 10 23.70 -28.86 7.48
N ILE A 11 22.52 -29.25 8.00
CA ILE A 11 22.35 -30.50 8.76
C ILE A 11 22.71 -31.72 7.89
N SER A 12 22.21 -31.76 6.66
CA SER A 12 22.48 -32.85 5.70
C SER A 12 23.97 -32.94 5.36
N HIS A 13 24.63 -31.81 5.05
CA HIS A 13 26.07 -31.78 4.77
C HIS A 13 26.93 -32.20 5.97
N ALA A 14 26.47 -31.92 7.20
CA ALA A 14 27.12 -32.37 8.42
C ALA A 14 26.94 -33.89 8.68
N GLY A 15 26.25 -34.61 7.79
CA GLY A 15 26.08 -36.06 7.85
C GLY A 15 24.92 -36.52 8.75
N PHE A 16 24.08 -35.60 9.23
CA PHE A 16 22.92 -35.94 10.06
C PHE A 16 21.71 -36.25 9.18
N PRO A 17 21.20 -37.50 9.17
CA PRO A 17 20.01 -37.84 8.41
C PRO A 17 18.77 -37.16 8.97
N ILE A 18 17.99 -36.57 8.05
CA ILE A 18 16.71 -35.92 8.33
C ILE A 18 15.60 -36.82 7.78
N HIS A 19 14.66 -37.21 8.65
CA HIS A 19 13.50 -38.02 8.26
C HIS A 19 12.22 -37.26 8.61
N ILE A 20 11.35 -37.06 7.62
CA ILE A 20 10.01 -36.52 7.84
C ILE A 20 9.03 -37.68 7.77
N GLU A 21 8.40 -37.99 8.89
CA GLU A 21 7.42 -39.06 8.98
C GLU A 21 6.06 -38.55 8.44
N PRO A 22 5.51 -39.17 7.38
CA PRO A 22 4.27 -38.70 6.77
C PRO A 22 3.04 -38.86 7.69
N SER A 23 3.05 -39.89 8.53
CA SER A 23 1.91 -40.29 9.36
C SER A 23 1.62 -39.29 10.50
N ASP A 24 2.65 -38.78 11.17
CA ASP A 24 2.54 -37.83 12.29
C ASP A 24 3.02 -36.41 11.93
N CYS A 25 3.41 -36.18 10.67
CA CYS A 25 4.01 -34.92 10.19
C CYS A 25 5.12 -34.42 11.13
N THR A 26 5.96 -35.32 11.63
CA THR A 26 7.05 -34.98 12.55
C THR A 26 8.40 -35.14 11.86
N MET A 27 9.26 -34.15 12.04
CA MET A 27 10.64 -34.20 11.56
C MET A 27 11.55 -34.76 12.64
N TYR A 28 12.33 -35.77 12.27
CA TYR A 28 13.32 -36.44 13.11
C TYR A 28 14.73 -36.17 12.56
N ILE A 29 15.63 -35.72 13.43
CA ILE A 29 17.07 -35.62 13.13
C ILE A 29 17.76 -36.71 13.93
N ARG A 30 18.55 -37.57 13.28
CA ARG A 30 19.24 -38.70 13.94
C ARG A 30 20.76 -38.56 13.84
N THR A 31 21.49 -39.21 14.73
CA THR A 31 22.94 -39.38 14.59
C THR A 31 23.26 -40.27 13.39
N PRO A 32 24.46 -40.14 12.79
CA PRO A 32 24.95 -41.09 11.78
C PRO A 32 24.94 -42.53 12.32
N GLN A 33 24.84 -43.50 11.42
CA GLN A 33 24.98 -44.92 11.78
C GLN A 33 26.38 -45.21 12.35
N PRO A 34 26.53 -46.18 13.28
CA PRO A 34 25.58 -47.24 13.63
C PRO A 34 24.60 -46.92 14.77
N ASP A 35 24.80 -45.84 15.52
CA ASP A 35 24.02 -45.55 16.75
C ASP A 35 22.60 -45.03 16.45
N ALA A 36 22.39 -44.34 15.32
CA ALA A 36 21.10 -43.90 14.77
C ALA A 36 20.12 -43.29 15.79
N LYS A 37 20.64 -42.62 16.82
CA LYS A 37 19.88 -42.05 17.93
C LYS A 37 19.16 -40.79 17.49
N VAL A 38 17.88 -40.65 17.87
CA VAL A 38 17.12 -39.42 17.61
C VAL A 38 17.65 -38.28 18.48
N ILE A 39 18.14 -37.23 17.83
CA ILE A 39 18.68 -36.01 18.46
C ILE A 39 17.57 -34.97 18.63
N ALA A 40 16.66 -34.88 17.66
CA ALA A 40 15.53 -33.96 17.72
C ALA A 40 14.27 -34.59 17.14
N LYS A 41 13.15 -34.39 17.84
CA LYS A 41 11.79 -34.68 17.40
C LYS A 41 11.04 -33.36 17.31
N ILE A 42 10.66 -32.95 16.11
CA ILE A 42 10.14 -31.61 15.84
C ILE A 42 8.76 -31.74 15.17
N PRO A 43 7.66 -31.49 15.90
CA PRO A 43 6.31 -31.57 15.34
C PRO A 43 6.02 -30.40 14.40
N LYS A 44 5.20 -30.64 13.38
CA LYS A 44 4.71 -29.60 12.47
C LYS A 44 3.65 -28.73 13.14
N THR A 45 3.91 -27.42 13.22
CA THR A 45 2.98 -26.41 13.73
C THR A 45 2.70 -25.40 12.63
N LYS A 46 1.43 -25.24 12.23
CA LYS A 46 1.01 -24.28 11.17
C LYS A 46 1.82 -24.36 9.87
N GLY A 47 2.21 -25.58 9.45
CA GLY A 47 2.98 -25.76 8.21
C GLY A 47 4.50 -25.83 8.38
N LEU A 48 5.03 -25.50 9.56
CA LEU A 48 6.47 -25.35 9.81
C LEU A 48 6.97 -26.26 10.94
N TYR A 49 8.26 -26.61 10.92
CA TYR A 49 8.93 -27.40 11.95
C TYR A 49 9.69 -26.46 12.92
N ILE A 50 9.22 -26.33 14.16
CA ILE A 50 9.72 -25.35 15.13
C ILE A 50 10.52 -26.04 16.24
N ILE A 51 11.77 -25.62 16.45
CA ILE A 51 12.62 -26.14 17.52
C ILE A 51 12.45 -25.29 18.78
N SER A 52 11.95 -25.90 19.85
CA SER A 52 11.85 -25.29 21.17
C SER A 52 13.08 -25.66 21.99
N THR A 53 13.95 -24.70 22.30
CA THR A 53 15.08 -24.92 23.22
C THR A 53 14.59 -24.97 24.67
N PRO A 54 14.85 -26.05 25.44
CA PRO A 54 14.53 -26.11 26.86
C PRO A 54 15.49 -25.16 27.61
N GLY A 55 14.94 -24.04 28.07
CA GLY A 55 15.71 -22.95 28.69
C GLY A 55 14.96 -21.60 28.68
N THR A 56 13.99 -21.46 27.78
CA THR A 56 12.97 -20.39 27.90
C THR A 56 11.84 -20.94 28.76
N CYS A 57 11.77 -20.54 30.04
CA CYS A 57 10.71 -20.93 30.96
C CYS A 57 9.33 -20.66 30.33
N GLN A 58 8.66 -21.71 29.88
CA GLN A 58 7.25 -21.66 29.57
C GLN A 58 6.50 -21.73 30.90
N THR A 59 5.94 -20.60 31.35
CA THR A 59 4.99 -20.59 32.45
C THR A 59 3.78 -21.41 32.04
N MET A 60 3.51 -22.47 32.79
CA MET A 60 2.34 -23.33 32.60
C MET A 60 1.07 -22.49 32.69
N GLY A 61 0.38 -22.32 31.55
CA GLY A 61 -0.87 -21.56 31.46
C GLY A 61 -0.93 -20.55 30.31
N ALA A 62 0.22 -20.16 29.73
CA ALA A 62 0.21 -19.34 28.53
C ALA A 62 0.00 -20.24 27.30
N LYS A 63 -1.15 -20.10 26.62
CA LYS A 63 -1.27 -20.54 25.22
C LYS A 63 -0.05 -19.97 24.49
N PRO A 64 0.72 -20.79 23.74
CA PRO A 64 1.83 -20.24 22.99
C PRO A 64 1.23 -19.19 22.06
N ASP A 65 1.63 -17.94 22.25
CA ASP A 65 1.21 -16.84 21.40
C ASP A 65 1.93 -17.06 20.07
N VAL A 66 1.32 -17.87 19.21
CA VAL A 66 1.91 -18.34 17.97
C VAL A 66 1.91 -17.20 16.97
N ALA A 67 2.92 -16.34 17.04
CA ALA A 67 3.31 -15.43 15.96
C ALA A 67 3.95 -16.24 14.81
N MET A 68 3.18 -17.15 14.21
CA MET A 68 3.46 -17.80 12.92
C MET A 68 2.26 -17.73 11.96
N VAL A 69 1.26 -16.93 12.30
CA VAL A 69 0.45 -16.32 11.24
C VAL A 69 1.35 -15.20 10.72
N ALA A 70 1.61 -15.12 9.42
CA ALA A 70 1.93 -13.83 8.83
C ALA A 70 0.73 -12.95 9.20
N GLY A 71 0.84 -12.21 10.32
CA GLY A 71 -0.25 -11.41 10.83
C GLY A 71 -0.75 -10.62 9.65
N LYS A 72 -2.07 -10.67 9.39
CA LYS A 72 -2.66 -9.86 8.34
C LYS A 72 -2.07 -8.46 8.50
N LEU A 73 -1.50 -7.92 7.42
CA LEU A 73 -0.81 -6.64 7.48
C LEU A 73 -1.81 -5.64 8.06
N LYS A 74 -1.51 -5.08 9.23
CA LYS A 74 -2.31 -4.02 9.81
C LYS A 74 -2.02 -2.77 9.01
N VAL A 75 -3.04 -2.27 8.34
CA VAL A 75 -2.93 -1.10 7.45
C VAL A 75 -3.99 -0.11 7.87
N ASN A 76 -3.61 1.17 7.89
CA ASN A 76 -4.60 2.23 8.05
C ASN A 76 -5.25 2.58 6.70
N ILE A 77 -6.36 3.32 6.73
CA ILE A 77 -7.11 3.66 5.52
C ILE A 77 -6.30 4.51 4.51
N THR A 78 -5.36 5.32 4.99
CA THR A 78 -4.50 6.19 4.16
C THR A 78 -3.36 5.41 3.49
N GLU A 79 -2.80 4.42 4.17
CA GLU A 79 -1.83 3.49 3.61
C GLU A 79 -2.50 2.62 2.55
N LEU A 80 -3.71 2.11 2.82
CA LEU A 80 -4.49 1.39 1.82
C LEU A 80 -4.82 2.28 0.62
N HIS A 81 -5.12 3.56 0.86
CA HIS A 81 -5.29 4.57 -0.20
C HIS A 81 -4.05 4.71 -1.07
N ASN A 82 -2.85 4.74 -0.49
CA ASN A 82 -1.60 4.83 -1.24
C ASN A 82 -1.28 3.53 -1.99
N ILE A 83 -1.45 2.36 -1.35
CA ILE A 83 -1.24 1.04 -1.95
C ILE A 83 -2.18 0.84 -3.15
N CYS A 84 -3.44 1.25 -3.02
CA CYS A 84 -4.45 1.15 -4.07
C CYS A 84 -4.48 2.37 -5.00
N ALA A 85 -3.33 2.99 -5.25
CA ALA A 85 -3.13 4.04 -6.26
C ALA A 85 -4.11 5.23 -6.10
N HIS A 86 -4.25 5.74 -4.89
CA HIS A 86 -5.04 6.91 -4.55
C HIS A 86 -6.56 6.79 -4.80
N ARG A 87 -7.10 5.57 -4.71
CA ARG A 87 -8.54 5.32 -4.77
C ARG A 87 -9.26 5.96 -3.57
N SER A 88 -10.53 6.36 -3.74
CA SER A 88 -11.25 7.05 -2.66
C SER A 88 -11.29 6.21 -1.38
N HIS A 89 -11.06 6.83 -0.21
CA HIS A 89 -11.12 6.14 1.08
C HIS A 89 -12.47 5.43 1.28
N ALA A 90 -13.59 6.08 0.96
CA ALA A 90 -14.92 5.47 1.06
C ALA A 90 -15.06 4.21 0.19
N THR A 91 -14.53 4.25 -1.04
CA THR A 91 -14.55 3.09 -1.94
C THR A 91 -13.70 1.94 -1.38
N LEU A 92 -12.55 2.24 -0.78
CA LEU A 92 -11.69 1.22 -0.18
C LEU A 92 -12.33 0.59 1.05
N CYS A 93 -13.03 1.37 1.88
CA CYS A 93 -13.83 0.83 2.98
C CYS A 93 -14.90 -0.13 2.47
N CYS A 94 -15.68 0.26 1.45
CA CYS A 94 -16.67 -0.63 0.84
C CYS A 94 -16.03 -1.90 0.28
N MET A 95 -14.95 -1.77 -0.50
CA MET A 95 -14.26 -2.93 -1.08
C MET A 95 -13.72 -3.90 -0.02
N TYR A 96 -13.27 -3.39 1.12
CA TYR A 96 -12.85 -4.22 2.24
C TYR A 96 -14.04 -4.93 2.91
N VAL A 97 -15.13 -4.20 3.20
CA VAL A 97 -16.36 -4.75 3.79
C VAL A 97 -17.01 -5.80 2.88
N ASP A 98 -17.00 -5.56 1.56
CA ASP A 98 -17.54 -6.44 0.54
C ASP A 98 -16.64 -7.67 0.28
N GLY A 99 -15.48 -7.76 0.94
CA GLY A 99 -14.55 -8.89 0.82
C GLY A 99 -13.68 -8.89 -0.43
N HIS A 100 -13.63 -7.80 -1.20
CA HIS A 100 -12.75 -7.67 -2.37
C HIS A 100 -11.28 -7.45 -2.02
N ILE A 101 -10.99 -7.03 -0.78
CA ILE A 101 -9.63 -6.82 -0.28
C ILE A 101 -9.37 -7.79 0.86
N GLU A 102 -8.55 -8.80 0.58
CA GLU A 102 -8.17 -9.86 1.52
C GLU A 102 -6.71 -9.73 1.99
N GLY A 103 -6.32 -10.52 2.99
CA GLY A 103 -4.92 -10.61 3.45
C GLY A 103 -4.43 -9.43 4.32
N ILE A 104 -5.26 -8.43 4.55
CA ILE A 104 -4.97 -7.27 5.41
C ILE A 104 -5.98 -7.15 6.56
N GLU A 105 -5.58 -6.47 7.63
CA GLU A 105 -6.44 -6.07 8.73
C GLU A 105 -6.54 -4.55 8.71
N LEU A 106 -7.69 -4.05 8.22
CA LEU A 106 -7.94 -2.63 8.08
C LEU A 106 -8.55 -2.06 9.36
N ASP A 107 -7.98 -0.98 9.88
CA ASP A 107 -8.60 -0.19 10.95
C ASP A 107 -9.73 0.67 10.38
N LEU A 108 -10.97 0.24 10.59
CA LEU A 108 -12.17 0.94 10.10
C LEU A 108 -12.47 2.24 10.86
N ASP A 109 -11.93 2.39 12.08
CA ASP A 109 -12.09 3.60 12.89
C ASP A 109 -11.02 4.66 12.54
N SER A 110 -10.03 4.29 11.72
CA SER A 110 -8.98 5.21 11.28
C SER A 110 -9.55 6.37 10.47
N LYS A 111 -9.18 7.60 10.84
CA LYS A 111 -9.60 8.80 10.12
C LYS A 111 -8.74 8.99 8.87
N PRO A 112 -9.33 9.24 7.70
CA PRO A 112 -8.56 9.46 6.48
C PRO A 112 -7.75 10.75 6.57
N GLU A 113 -6.46 10.64 6.32
CA GLU A 113 -5.57 11.79 6.26
C GLU A 113 -5.71 12.55 4.93
N PHE A 114 -5.23 13.79 4.96
CA PHE A 114 -5.18 14.63 3.77
C PHE A 114 -4.10 14.16 2.80
N CYS A 115 -4.49 13.82 1.57
CA CYS A 115 -3.57 13.42 0.51
C CYS A 115 -3.29 14.58 -0.46
N GLU A 116 -2.09 15.17 -0.37
CA GLU A 116 -1.64 16.23 -1.28
C GLU A 116 -1.63 15.80 -2.75
N THR A 117 -1.16 14.58 -3.02
CA THR A 117 -1.08 14.02 -4.38
C THR A 117 -2.45 13.98 -5.03
N CYS A 118 -3.47 13.54 -4.28
CA CYS A 118 -4.84 13.56 -4.75
C CYS A 118 -5.34 14.95 -5.10
N VAL A 119 -5.02 15.97 -4.29
CA VAL A 119 -5.49 17.34 -4.53
C VAL A 119 -4.82 17.95 -5.75
N LYS A 120 -3.51 17.72 -5.91
CA LYS A 120 -2.74 18.21 -7.05
C LYS A 120 -3.13 17.50 -8.36
N ALA A 121 -3.38 16.19 -8.31
CA ALA A 121 -3.68 15.39 -9.50
C ALA A 121 -5.17 15.41 -9.89
N LYS A 122 -6.10 15.51 -8.94
CA LYS A 122 -7.53 15.55 -9.27
C LYS A 122 -7.92 16.94 -9.72
N ALA A 123 -8.15 17.09 -11.01
CA ALA A 123 -8.76 18.28 -11.58
C ALA A 123 -10.18 18.48 -11.00
N LYS A 124 -10.28 19.21 -9.89
CA LYS A 124 -11.56 19.76 -9.43
C LYS A 124 -11.80 21.07 -10.16
N ARG A 125 -12.53 21.01 -11.27
CA ARG A 125 -13.03 22.24 -11.92
C ARG A 125 -14.18 22.77 -11.05
N LYS A 126 -13.99 23.92 -10.40
CA LYS A 126 -15.14 24.70 -9.94
C LYS A 126 -15.95 25.07 -11.19
N PRO A 127 -17.28 24.94 -11.18
CA PRO A 127 -18.07 25.40 -12.31
C PRO A 127 -17.77 26.86 -12.55
N PHE A 128 -17.62 27.24 -13.81
CA PHE A 128 -17.56 28.65 -14.16
C PHE A 128 -18.89 29.29 -13.72
N PRO A 129 -18.85 30.51 -13.14
CA PRO A 129 -20.08 31.20 -12.80
C PRO A 129 -20.92 31.38 -14.07
N LYS A 130 -22.22 31.10 -13.97
CA LYS A 130 -23.14 31.16 -15.12
C LYS A 130 -23.35 32.58 -15.64
N GLN A 131 -23.09 33.56 -14.80
CA GLN A 131 -23.13 34.98 -15.13
C GLN A 131 -21.75 35.57 -14.85
N GLY A 132 -21.28 36.42 -15.76
CA GLY A 132 -20.07 37.19 -15.54
C GLY A 132 -20.27 38.12 -14.34
N GLN A 133 -19.26 38.22 -13.49
CA GLN A 133 -19.19 39.27 -12.47
C GLN A 133 -18.62 40.51 -13.16
N TYR A 134 -19.48 41.24 -13.88
CA TYR A 134 -19.13 42.55 -14.40
C TYR A 134 -20.09 43.59 -13.84
N GLU A 135 -19.52 44.69 -13.38
CA GLU A 135 -20.29 45.91 -13.16
C GLU A 135 -20.57 46.53 -14.53
N TYR A 136 -21.83 46.82 -14.80
CA TYR A 136 -22.22 47.59 -15.97
C TYR A 136 -21.75 49.03 -15.76
N ILE A 137 -20.96 49.54 -16.69
CA ILE A 137 -20.43 50.89 -16.61
C ILE A 137 -21.30 51.78 -17.50
N GLU A 138 -22.06 52.66 -16.88
CA GLU A 138 -23.10 53.45 -17.56
C GLU A 138 -22.54 54.59 -18.40
N ASN A 139 -21.34 55.09 -18.08
CA ASN A 139 -20.75 56.25 -18.74
C ASN A 139 -19.68 55.82 -19.74
N THR A 140 -19.80 56.31 -20.98
CA THR A 140 -18.79 56.23 -22.04
C THR A 140 -17.44 56.78 -21.56
N GLY A 141 -16.35 56.10 -21.88
CA GLY A 141 -14.97 56.45 -21.52
C GLY A 141 -14.49 55.93 -20.18
N ASN A 142 -15.37 55.35 -19.35
CA ASN A 142 -14.99 54.86 -18.01
C ASN A 142 -14.28 53.49 -18.05
N LYS A 143 -14.44 52.72 -19.12
CA LYS A 143 -13.72 51.45 -19.29
C LYS A 143 -13.49 51.13 -20.74
N ILE A 144 -12.22 51.12 -21.12
CA ILE A 144 -11.79 50.65 -22.43
C ILE A 144 -11.23 49.24 -22.25
N VAL A 145 -11.82 48.27 -22.93
CA VAL A 145 -11.32 46.89 -23.00
C VAL A 145 -10.54 46.74 -24.30
N GLY A 146 -9.26 46.42 -24.15
CA GLY A 146 -8.37 46.12 -25.27
C GLY A 146 -8.14 44.63 -25.41
N ASP A 147 -7.97 44.14 -26.64
CA ASP A 147 -7.40 42.82 -26.90
C ASP A 147 -6.36 42.89 -28.03
N LEU A 148 -5.35 42.03 -27.95
CA LEU A 148 -4.28 41.90 -28.93
C LEU A 148 -4.46 40.59 -29.70
N ILE A 149 -4.78 40.72 -30.98
CA ILE A 149 -4.99 39.59 -31.87
C ILE A 149 -3.69 39.36 -32.66
N GLY A 150 -3.06 38.21 -32.45
CA GLY A 150 -1.92 37.76 -33.25
C GLY A 150 -0.98 36.80 -32.52
N PRO A 151 0.10 36.36 -33.18
CA PRO A 151 0.52 36.75 -34.54
C PRO A 151 -0.38 36.15 -35.62
N MET A 152 -0.78 36.96 -36.60
CA MET A 152 -1.50 36.50 -37.79
C MET A 152 -0.54 35.88 -38.80
N SER A 153 -1.02 34.85 -39.50
CA SER A 153 -0.27 34.17 -40.57
C SER A 153 -0.07 35.03 -41.82
N VAL A 154 -0.92 36.05 -42.01
CA VAL A 154 -0.85 37.01 -43.11
C VAL A 154 -0.45 38.36 -42.56
N ILE A 155 0.51 39.01 -43.23
CA ILE A 155 1.02 40.33 -42.88
C ILE A 155 0.08 41.39 -43.43
N SER A 156 -0.23 42.42 -42.64
CA SER A 156 -0.95 43.58 -43.16
C SER A 156 -0.15 44.30 -44.25
N LEU A 157 -0.81 45.13 -45.05
CA LEU A 157 -0.13 45.93 -46.08
C LEU A 157 0.95 46.85 -45.48
N GLY A 158 0.83 47.22 -44.20
CA GLY A 158 1.82 48.02 -43.47
C GLY A 158 2.91 47.21 -42.78
N GLY A 159 2.99 45.89 -42.99
CA GLY A 159 4.01 45.04 -42.40
C GLY A 159 3.70 44.52 -40.98
N ALA A 160 2.49 44.72 -40.46
CA ALA A 160 2.12 44.31 -39.10
C ALA A 160 1.55 42.88 -39.05
N HIS A 161 1.89 42.14 -37.99
CA HIS A 161 1.35 40.80 -37.69
C HIS A 161 0.30 40.78 -36.58
N TYR A 162 0.07 41.92 -35.95
CA TYR A 162 -0.79 42.05 -34.79
C TYR A 162 -1.76 43.19 -35.00
N THR A 163 -2.97 43.03 -34.47
CA THR A 163 -3.99 44.07 -34.41
C THR A 163 -4.41 44.24 -32.95
N CYS A 164 -4.47 45.48 -32.48
CA CYS A 164 -5.12 45.82 -31.22
C CYS A 164 -6.55 46.28 -31.50
N THR A 165 -7.53 45.71 -30.81
CA THR A 165 -8.91 46.19 -30.80
C THR A 165 -9.22 46.83 -29.47
N TYR A 166 -9.89 47.98 -29.48
CA TYR A 166 -10.36 48.66 -28.29
C TYR A 166 -11.88 48.82 -28.35
N TYR A 167 -12.55 48.48 -27.27
CA TYR A 167 -13.99 48.67 -27.07
C TYR A 167 -14.20 49.52 -25.82
N ASP A 168 -14.99 50.57 -25.97
CA ASP A 168 -15.49 51.40 -24.87
C ASP A 168 -16.92 50.96 -24.52
#